data_AF-A0A2M7P6D1-F1
#
_entry.id   AF-A0A2M7P6D1-F1
#
_cell.length_a   1.000
_cell.length_b   1.000
_cell.length_c   1.000
_cell.angle_alpha   90.00
_cell.angle_beta   90.00
_cell.angle_gamma   90.00
#
_symmetry.space_group_name_H-M   'P 1'
#
loop_
_entity.id
_entity.type
_entity.pdbx_description
1 polymer ?
#
loop_
_entity_poly.entity_id
_entity_poly.type
_entity_poly.pdbx_seq_one_letter_code
_entity_poly.pdbx_strand_id
1 'polypeptide(L)'
;MSEKLKTIDFGAPDTFGAHLFRVQIPAARNEPVVIIEDYGYRGQEGGVPRDEERAVLKRPVWSAIADPARREFNDRLKAAKVLTGRWHIGTNLVDRLLGKELCVLAWAAETANDEQFPVICSKWA
;
A
#
# COMPACT_ATOMS: atom_id res chain seq x y z
N MET A 1 -15.90 8.49 -25.37
CA MET A 1 -16.26 7.82 -24.12
C MET A 1 -14.99 7.19 -23.58
N SER A 2 -14.37 7.76 -22.54
CA SER A 2 -13.17 7.18 -21.94
C SER A 2 -13.55 5.87 -21.29
N GLU A 3 -12.93 4.75 -21.67
CA GLU A 3 -13.10 3.48 -20.95
C GLU A 3 -12.78 3.73 -19.47
N LYS A 4 -13.69 3.34 -18.58
CA LYS A 4 -13.41 3.35 -17.15
C LYS A 4 -12.45 2.19 -16.89
N LEU A 5 -11.20 2.53 -16.60
CA LEU A 5 -10.20 1.59 -16.12
C LEU A 5 -10.78 0.80 -14.95
N LYS A 6 -10.77 -0.53 -15.09
CA LYS A 6 -11.14 -1.43 -14.00
C LYS A 6 -10.02 -1.38 -12.96
N THR A 7 -10.44 -1.42 -11.70
CA THR A 7 -9.54 -1.32 -10.55
C THR A 7 -9.81 -2.42 -9.55
N ILE A 8 -8.79 -2.77 -8.79
CA ILE A 8 -8.78 -3.83 -7.77
C ILE A 8 -8.30 -3.21 -6.45
N ASP A 9 -8.84 -3.70 -5.33
CA ASP A 9 -8.47 -3.33 -3.97
C ASP A 9 -8.42 -1.80 -3.76
N PHE A 10 -7.23 -1.24 -3.53
CA PHE A 10 -7.03 0.18 -3.29
C PHE A 10 -6.74 0.93 -4.59
N GLY A 11 -7.63 0.81 -5.56
CA GLY A 11 -7.59 1.53 -6.84
C GLY A 11 -6.49 1.10 -7.80
N ALA A 12 -5.84 -0.04 -7.58
CA ALA A 12 -4.81 -0.56 -8.47
C ALA A 12 -5.40 -0.95 -9.83
N PRO A 13 -4.75 -0.65 -10.97
CA PRO A 13 -5.23 -1.09 -12.28
C PRO A 13 -5.27 -2.63 -12.38
N ASP A 14 -6.31 -3.18 -13.03
CA ASP A 14 -6.38 -4.63 -13.31
C ASP A 14 -5.53 -5.06 -14.54
N THR A 15 -4.94 -4.08 -15.22
CA THR A 15 -4.09 -4.29 -16.40
C THR A 15 -2.80 -5.01 -16.04
N PHE A 16 -2.48 -6.07 -16.77
CA PHE A 16 -1.23 -6.81 -16.61
C PHE A 16 -0.01 -5.91 -16.89
N GLY A 17 1.01 -6.01 -16.04
CA GLY A 17 2.23 -5.20 -16.15
C GLY A 17 2.08 -3.73 -15.74
N ALA A 18 1.00 -3.38 -15.04
CA ALA A 18 0.85 -2.06 -14.44
C ALA A 18 1.87 -1.84 -13.31
N HIS A 19 2.39 -0.60 -13.20
CA HIS A 19 3.19 -0.17 -12.06
C HIS A 19 2.26 0.09 -10.87
N LEU A 20 2.40 -0.70 -9.81
CA LEU A 20 1.54 -0.67 -8.62
C LEU A 20 2.34 -1.04 -7.37
N PHE A 21 1.66 -1.08 -6.22
CA PHE A 21 2.23 -1.60 -4.98
C PHE A 21 1.49 -2.87 -4.54
N ARG A 22 2.25 -3.80 -3.96
CA ARG A 22 1.74 -5.02 -3.33
C ARG A 22 2.00 -4.95 -1.83
N VAL A 23 0.95 -5.05 -1.03
CA VAL A 23 1.07 -5.23 0.42
C VAL A 23 0.84 -6.70 0.73
N GLN A 24 1.89 -7.41 1.12
CA GLN A 24 1.85 -8.82 1.47
C GLN A 24 1.60 -8.97 2.97
N ILE A 25 0.39 -9.42 3.32
CA ILE A 25 -0.03 -9.63 4.71
C ILE A 25 -0.05 -11.14 4.98
N PRO A 26 0.92 -11.68 5.73
CA PRO A 26 0.97 -13.12 6.00
C PRO A 26 -0.16 -13.56 6.94
N ALA A 27 -0.59 -14.81 6.76
CA ALA A 27 -1.59 -15.43 7.63
C ALA A 27 -1.05 -15.62 9.05
N ALA A 28 0.24 -15.96 9.18
CA ALA A 28 0.91 -16.11 10.47
C ALA A 28 0.99 -14.76 11.19
N ARG A 29 0.76 -14.76 12.51
CA ARG A 29 0.69 -13.53 13.32
C ARG A 29 2.06 -12.94 13.69
N ASN A 30 3.12 -13.74 13.59
CA ASN A 30 4.49 -13.36 13.90
C ASN A 30 5.33 -12.99 12.67
N GLU A 31 4.80 -13.20 11.46
CA GLU A 31 5.49 -12.82 10.23
C GLU A 31 5.26 -11.34 9.90
N PRO A 32 6.29 -10.65 9.37
CA PRO A 32 6.22 -9.25 9.02
C PRO A 32 5.33 -9.01 7.79
N VAL A 33 4.79 -7.79 7.69
CA VAL A 33 4.10 -7.31 6.48
C VAL A 33 5.12 -6.66 5.57
N VAL A 34 5.11 -7.02 4.29
CA VAL A 34 6.06 -6.49 3.30
C VAL A 34 5.31 -5.58 2.32
N ILE A 35 5.83 -4.37 2.12
CA ILE A 35 5.35 -3.43 1.11
C ILE A 35 6.33 -3.46 -0.07
N ILE A 36 5.83 -3.83 -1.23
CA ILE A 36 6.62 -4.04 -2.44
C ILE A 36 6.15 -3.06 -3.52
N GLU A 37 7.07 -2.34 -4.13
CA GLU A 37 6.80 -1.59 -5.37
C GLU A 37 7.04 -2.53 -6.56
N ASP A 38 6.01 -2.76 -7.36
CA ASP A 38 6.10 -3.56 -8.59
C ASP A 38 6.15 -2.60 -9.78
N TYR A 39 7.28 -2.54 -10.47
CA TYR A 39 7.49 -1.60 -11.57
C TYR A 39 6.76 -2.00 -12.86
N GLY A 40 6.10 -3.15 -12.88
CA GLY A 40 5.36 -3.64 -14.04
C GLY A 40 6.27 -3.83 -15.26
N TYR A 41 5.80 -3.46 -16.44
CA TYR A 41 6.60 -3.56 -17.68
C TYR A 41 7.83 -2.66 -17.72
N ARG A 42 7.90 -1.62 -16.88
CA ARG A 42 9.13 -0.83 -16.74
C ARG A 42 10.20 -1.56 -15.93
N GLY A 43 9.81 -2.61 -15.21
CA GLY A 43 10.75 -3.49 -14.55
C GLY A 43 11.65 -4.15 -15.58
N GLN A 44 12.95 -4.18 -15.28
CA GLN A 44 14.04 -4.72 -16.10
C GLN A 44 14.46 -3.86 -17.31
N GLU A 45 13.77 -2.75 -17.60
CA GLU A 45 14.25 -1.76 -18.56
C GLU A 45 15.30 -0.83 -17.92
N GLY A 46 16.44 -0.62 -18.58
CA GLY A 46 17.44 0.36 -18.14
C GLY A 46 18.04 0.13 -16.75
N GLY A 47 18.01 -1.11 -16.25
CA GLY A 47 18.53 -1.46 -14.92
C GLY A 47 17.55 -1.27 -13.77
N VAL A 48 16.29 -0.92 -14.05
CA VAL A 48 15.21 -0.89 -13.05
C VAL A 48 14.91 -2.33 -12.60
N PRO A 49 14.85 -2.64 -11.30
CA PRO A 49 14.48 -3.99 -10.86
C PRO A 49 13.04 -4.30 -11.25
N ARG A 50 12.66 -5.58 -11.25
CA ARG A 50 11.25 -5.97 -11.49
C ARG A 50 10.35 -5.43 -10.39
N ASP A 51 10.76 -5.63 -9.16
CA ASP A 51 10.12 -5.15 -7.95
C ASP A 51 11.17 -4.81 -6.89
N GLU A 52 10.77 -4.06 -5.88
CA GLU A 52 11.62 -3.68 -4.75
C GLU A 52 10.84 -3.74 -3.44
N GLU A 53 11.42 -4.37 -2.42
CA GLU A 53 10.90 -4.32 -1.05
C GLU A 53 11.16 -2.92 -0.48
N ARG A 54 10.09 -2.13 -0.35
CA ARG A 54 10.18 -0.74 0.11
C ARG A 54 10.12 -0.63 1.62
N ALA A 55 9.42 -1.55 2.29
CA ALA A 55 9.37 -1.62 3.75
C ALA A 55 9.02 -3.03 4.24
N VAL A 56 9.60 -3.42 5.39
CA VAL A 56 9.30 -4.68 6.08
C VAL A 56 8.87 -4.35 7.51
N LEU A 57 7.56 -4.40 7.77
CA LEU A 57 6.99 -3.95 9.03
C LEU A 57 6.72 -5.12 9.96
N LYS A 58 7.16 -5.00 11.21
CA LYS A 58 6.70 -5.90 12.28
C LYS A 58 5.18 -5.79 12.42
N ARG A 59 4.54 -6.91 12.79
CA ARG A 59 3.08 -7.00 12.90
C ARG A 59 2.44 -5.87 13.74
N PRO A 60 2.97 -5.48 14.92
CA PRO A 60 2.39 -4.39 15.71
C PRO A 60 2.42 -3.03 14.99
N VAL A 61 3.53 -2.73 14.29
CA VAL A 61 3.68 -1.48 13.51
C VAL A 61 2.65 -1.45 12.39
N TRP A 62 2.52 -2.53 11.62
CA TRP A 62 1.50 -2.62 10.58
C TRP A 62 0.09 -2.45 11.15
N SER A 63 -0.22 -3.14 12.26
CA SER A 63 -1.54 -3.04 12.90
C SER A 63 -1.89 -1.61 13.35
N ALA A 64 -0.89 -0.81 13.75
CA ALA A 64 -1.10 0.58 14.13
C ALA A 64 -1.44 1.49 12.93
N ILE A 65 -0.82 1.26 11.77
CA ILE A 65 -0.97 2.15 10.60
C ILE A 65 -2.02 1.68 9.58
N ALA A 66 -2.39 0.40 9.58
CA ALA A 66 -3.23 -0.19 8.53
C ALA A 66 -4.61 0.47 8.43
N ASP A 67 -5.29 0.67 9.56
CA ASP A 67 -6.64 1.23 9.55
C ASP A 67 -6.67 2.75 9.27
N PRO A 68 -5.76 3.58 9.82
CA PRO A 68 -5.56 4.95 9.35
C PRO A 68 -5.34 5.04 7.83
N ALA A 69 -4.41 4.25 7.28
CA ALA A 69 -4.14 4.24 5.84
C ALA A 69 -5.37 3.81 5.02
N ARG A 70 -6.09 2.78 5.46
CA ARG A 70 -7.31 2.29 4.81
C ARG A 70 -8.38 3.38 4.71
N ARG A 71 -8.61 4.13 5.79
CA ARG A 71 -9.62 5.20 5.81
C ARG A 71 -9.27 6.29 4.81
N GLU A 72 -8.06 6.80 4.90
CA GLU A 72 -7.58 7.89 4.05
C GLU A 72 -7.59 7.50 2.56
N PHE A 73 -7.15 6.28 2.24
CA PHE A 73 -7.25 5.76 0.86
C PHE A 73 -8.70 5.63 0.39
N ASN A 74 -9.58 5.09 1.23
CA ASN A 74 -10.98 4.88 0.85
C ASN A 74 -11.76 6.19 0.69
N ASP A 75 -11.45 7.22 1.48
CA ASP A 75 -12.07 8.54 1.33
C ASP A 75 -11.69 9.17 -0.03
N ARG A 76 -10.42 9.04 -0.43
CA ARG A 76 -9.93 9.49 -1.74
C ARG A 76 -10.48 8.66 -2.90
N LEU A 77 -10.53 7.33 -2.78
CA LEU A 77 -11.13 6.44 -3.79
C LEU A 77 -12.62 6.76 -3.99
N LYS A 78 -13.35 6.98 -2.89
CA LYS A 78 -14.77 7.37 -2.94
C LYS A 78 -14.96 8.72 -3.62
N ALA A 79 -14.14 9.72 -3.29
CA ALA A 79 -14.16 11.02 -3.95
C ALA A 79 -13.89 10.91 -5.46
N ALA A 80 -12.98 10.00 -5.85
CA ALA A 80 -12.66 9.69 -7.24
C ALA A 80 -13.69 8.76 -7.95
N LYS A 81 -14.76 8.33 -7.25
CA LYS A 81 -15.75 7.36 -7.74
C LYS A 81 -15.14 6.01 -8.17
N VAL A 82 -14.07 5.61 -7.48
CA VAL A 82 -13.40 4.31 -7.58
C VAL A 82 -13.89 3.40 -6.45
N LEU A 83 -13.86 2.08 -6.66
CA LEU A 83 -14.20 1.12 -5.61
C LEU A 83 -13.22 1.24 -4.44
N THR A 84 -13.73 1.09 -3.22
CA THR A 84 -12.93 1.14 -2.00
C THR A 84 -12.32 -0.23 -1.68
N GLY A 85 -11.19 -0.22 -0.99
CA GLY A 85 -10.43 -1.41 -0.61
C GLY A 85 -10.59 -1.80 0.86
N ARG A 86 -10.21 -3.03 1.18
CA ARG A 86 -10.06 -3.53 2.55
C ARG A 86 -8.83 -4.42 2.62
N TRP A 87 -8.02 -4.24 3.67
CA TRP A 87 -6.90 -5.14 3.95
C TRP A 87 -7.39 -6.57 4.22
N HIS A 88 -6.76 -7.54 3.56
CA HIS A 88 -6.98 -8.96 3.77
C HIS A 88 -5.65 -9.72 3.80
N ILE A 89 -5.69 -10.97 4.27
CA ILE A 89 -4.53 -11.87 4.23
C ILE A 89 -4.18 -12.15 2.76
N GLY A 90 -2.88 -12.22 2.46
CA GLY A 90 -2.36 -12.40 1.11
C GLY A 90 -1.90 -11.08 0.48
N THR A 91 -1.98 -11.00 -0.85
CA THR A 91 -1.56 -9.82 -1.61
C THR A 91 -2.71 -8.84 -1.72
N ASN A 92 -2.49 -7.60 -1.31
CA ASN A 92 -3.42 -6.48 -1.51
C ASN A 92 -2.79 -5.52 -2.51
N LEU A 93 -3.52 -5.16 -3.56
CA LEU A 93 -3.04 -4.26 -4.60
C LEU A 93 -3.36 -2.80 -4.26
N VAL A 94 -2.39 -1.93 -4.46
CA VAL A 94 -2.51 -0.50 -4.14
C VAL A 94 -2.06 0.31 -5.36
N ASP A 95 -2.86 1.32 -5.73
CA ASP A 95 -2.47 2.28 -6.76
C ASP A 95 -1.08 2.86 -6.47
N ARG A 96 -0.35 3.17 -7.54
CA ARG A 96 1.04 3.65 -7.46
C ARG A 96 1.23 4.87 -6.57
N LEU A 97 0.31 5.84 -6.58
CA LEU A 97 0.44 7.04 -5.75
C LEU A 97 0.13 6.72 -4.28
N LEU A 98 -0.96 6.01 -4.04
CA LEU A 98 -1.33 5.57 -2.68
C LEU A 98 -0.25 4.69 -2.05
N GLY A 99 0.38 3.82 -2.82
CA GLY A 99 1.47 2.97 -2.36
C GLY A 99 2.73 3.76 -1.96
N LYS A 100 3.06 4.83 -2.69
CA LYS A 100 4.17 5.72 -2.29
C LYS A 100 3.89 6.44 -0.97
N GLU A 101 2.66 6.90 -0.78
CA GLU A 101 2.26 7.52 0.47
C GLU A 101 2.24 6.51 1.63
N LEU A 102 1.85 5.25 1.36
CA LEU A 102 1.95 4.17 2.33
C LEU A 102 3.41 3.93 2.76
N CYS A 103 4.37 3.99 1.83
CA CYS A 103 5.79 3.89 2.17
C CYS A 103 6.24 5.00 3.12
N VAL A 104 5.82 6.25 2.89
CA VAL A 104 6.16 7.37 3.78
C VAL A 104 5.61 7.13 5.18
N LEU A 105 4.37 6.67 5.29
CA LEU A 105 3.77 6.29 6.58
C LEU A 105 4.53 5.13 7.24
N ALA A 106 4.87 4.10 6.47
CA ALA A 106 5.59 2.92 6.93
C ALA A 106 6.97 3.27 7.49
N TRP A 107 7.76 4.07 6.76
CA TRP A 107 9.09 4.49 7.21
C TRP A 107 9.03 5.38 8.45
N ALA A 108 8.03 6.25 8.56
CA ALA A 108 7.83 7.06 9.77
C ALA A 108 7.47 6.20 10.98
N ALA A 109 6.70 5.13 10.77
CA ALA A 109 6.20 4.25 11.84
C ALA A 109 7.15 3.10 12.22
N GLU A 110 8.14 2.77 11.38
CA GLU A 110 8.98 1.56 11.53
C GLU A 110 9.69 1.48 12.90
N THR A 111 10.16 2.61 13.41
CA THR A 111 10.84 2.71 14.72
C THR A 111 10.00 3.39 15.79
N ALA A 112 8.71 3.62 15.51
CA ALA A 112 7.83 4.32 16.43
C ALA A 112 7.38 3.43 17.60
N ASN A 113 7.10 4.07 18.73
CA ASN A 113 6.47 3.44 19.88
C ASN A 113 4.95 3.69 19.91
N ASP A 114 4.26 3.05 20.86
CA ASP A 114 2.80 3.11 20.99
C ASP A 114 2.25 4.53 21.18
N GLU A 115 3.00 5.41 21.81
CA GLU A 115 2.63 6.82 22.04
C GLU A 115 2.81 7.67 20.78
N GLN A 116 3.71 7.27 19.87
CA GLN A 116 4.02 7.99 18.64
C GLN A 116 3.08 7.65 17.49
N PHE A 117 2.51 6.45 17.44
CA PHE A 117 1.62 6.05 16.34
C PHE A 117 0.43 7.00 16.12
N PRO A 118 -0.31 7.46 17.15
CA PRO A 118 -1.42 8.39 16.96
C PRO A 118 -0.97 9.70 16.31
N VAL A 119 0.20 10.22 16.73
CA VAL A 119 0.75 11.46 16.18
C VAL A 119 1.18 11.28 14.73
N ILE A 120 1.90 10.19 14.42
CA ILE A 120 2.34 9.87 13.06
C ILE A 120 1.13 9.75 12.12
N CYS A 121 0.14 8.95 12.52
CA CYS A 121 -1.05 8.72 11.70
C CYS A 121 -1.86 10.01 11.49
N SER A 122 -1.98 10.86 12.53
CA SER A 122 -2.70 12.13 12.44
C SER A 122 -1.97 13.20 11.63
N LYS A 123 -0.64 13.14 11.52
CA LYS A 123 0.14 14.11 10.73
C LYS A 123 0.29 13.69 9.27
N TRP A 124 0.17 12.40 9.01
CA TRP A 124 0.23 11.83 7.66
C TRP A 124 -1.10 11.97 6.90
N ALA A 125 -2.24 11.75 7.56
CA ALA A 125 -3.58 11.94 6.99
C ALA A 125 -3.92 13.43 6.80
#